data_AF-A0A833DXA7-F1
#
_entry.id   AF-A0A833DXA7-F1
#
_cell.length_a   1.000
_cell.length_b   1.000
_cell.length_c   1.000
_cell.angle_alpha   90.00
_cell.angle_beta   90.00
_cell.angle_gamma   90.00
#
_symmetry.space_group_name_H-M   'P 1'
#
loop_
_entity.id
_entity.type
_entity.pdbx_description
1 polymer ?
#
loop_
_entity_poly.entity_id
_entity_poly.type
_entity_poly.pdbx_seq_one_letter_code
_entity_poly.pdbx_strand_id
1 'polypeptide(L)'
;TLTMPLALMAIFAFAPAVSSMMRDYAEKTFELILSQPVPRRTIALAKSLAATITGLAQGAVIMGSLFYVMSTTAFSSMLEVFSPLDSLFIAVAIVAEMVFASSLALVASVLLPGPEAMGISVSLLIVVGFIASSVVTVYGVPLTIAGLIPLSLVPLLGPVVAAAAGLLGVSYFSIVALAARLVETGLMIYLFTKLVSTERSLLIAAKFTRSMGG
;
A
#
# COMPACT_ATOMS: atom_id res chain seq x y z
N THR A 1 4.48 5.38 -20.56
CA THR A 1 5.86 5.34 -20.02
C THR A 1 5.96 5.79 -18.57
N LEU A 2 5.21 6.81 -18.12
CA LEU A 2 5.14 7.26 -16.71
C LEU A 2 4.47 6.28 -15.71
N THR A 3 3.66 5.35 -16.22
CA THR A 3 2.95 4.35 -15.40
C THR A 3 3.89 3.36 -14.73
N MET A 4 5.02 3.02 -15.36
CA MET A 4 6.00 2.07 -14.81
C MET A 4 6.78 2.65 -13.62
N PRO A 5 7.35 3.87 -13.69
CA PRO A 5 7.96 4.53 -12.53
C PRO A 5 6.99 4.67 -11.34
N LEU A 6 5.72 5.02 -11.60
CA LEU A 6 4.69 5.13 -10.56
C LEU A 6 4.32 3.77 -9.96
N ALA A 7 4.25 2.72 -10.77
CA ALA A 7 4.07 1.35 -10.30
C ALA A 7 5.24 0.88 -9.44
N LEU A 8 6.47 1.12 -9.90
CA LEU A 8 7.69 0.81 -9.15
C LEU A 8 7.71 1.58 -7.83
N MET A 9 7.34 2.86 -7.81
CA MET A 9 7.22 3.61 -6.57
C MET A 9 6.16 3.02 -5.65
N ALA A 10 4.95 2.72 -6.12
CA ALA A 10 3.91 2.12 -5.28
C ALA A 10 4.40 0.79 -4.66
N ILE A 11 5.09 -0.04 -5.45
CA ILE A 11 5.65 -1.33 -5.03
C ILE A 11 6.80 -1.15 -4.03
N PHE A 12 7.76 -0.27 -4.32
CA PHE A 12 8.93 -0.04 -3.47
C PHE A 12 8.64 0.81 -2.24
N ALA A 13 7.55 1.56 -2.21
CA ALA A 13 7.08 2.26 -1.01
C ALA A 13 6.24 1.33 -0.10
N PHE A 14 5.60 0.30 -0.68
CA PHE A 14 4.87 -0.73 0.06
C PHE A 14 5.79 -1.68 0.84
N ALA A 15 6.84 -2.21 0.20
CA ALA A 15 7.71 -3.22 0.81
C ALA A 15 8.36 -2.78 2.15
N PRO A 16 8.83 -1.52 2.32
CA PRO A 16 9.41 -1.04 3.56
C PRO A 16 8.38 -0.83 4.68
N ALA A 17 7.19 -0.33 4.33
CA ALA A 17 6.10 -0.15 5.30
C ALA A 17 5.74 -1.50 5.93
N VAL A 18 5.66 -2.56 5.12
CA VAL A 18 5.39 -3.90 5.64
C VAL A 18 6.60 -4.52 6.35
N SER A 19 7.81 -4.33 5.82
CA SER A 19 9.05 -4.85 6.44
C SER A 19 9.29 -4.28 7.83
N SER A 20 8.94 -3.00 8.06
CA SER A 20 9.01 -2.39 9.39
C SER A 20 8.11 -3.11 10.41
N MET A 21 6.90 -3.48 10.00
CA MET A 21 5.95 -4.24 10.83
C MET A 21 6.38 -5.70 11.03
N MET A 22 7.03 -6.31 10.04
CA MET A 22 7.61 -7.65 10.18
C MET A 22 8.71 -7.70 11.22
N ARG A 23 9.61 -6.71 11.23
CA ARG A 23 10.65 -6.61 12.26
C ARG A 23 10.05 -6.42 13.65
N ASP A 24 9.07 -5.54 13.75
CA ASP A 24 8.36 -5.30 15.01
C ASP A 24 7.65 -6.55 15.58
N TYR A 25 7.14 -7.42 14.71
CA TYR A 25 6.56 -8.69 15.10
C TYR A 25 7.65 -9.70 15.51
N ALA A 26 8.73 -9.80 14.74
CA ALA A 26 9.85 -10.69 15.02
C ALA A 26 10.56 -10.36 16.35
N GLU A 27 10.71 -9.07 16.67
CA GLU A 27 11.39 -8.57 17.87
C GLU A 27 10.48 -8.55 19.11
N LYS A 28 9.20 -8.95 18.98
CA LYS A 28 8.16 -8.81 20.03
C LYS A 28 7.98 -7.38 20.55
N THR A 29 8.50 -6.39 19.82
CA THR A 29 8.38 -4.96 20.14
C THR A 29 6.92 -4.55 20.26
N PHE A 30 6.03 -5.15 19.46
CA PHE A 30 4.59 -4.91 19.58
C PHE A 30 3.99 -5.43 20.90
N GLU A 31 4.37 -6.63 21.35
CA GLU A 31 3.93 -7.18 22.64
C GLU A 31 4.42 -6.31 23.81
N LEU A 32 5.65 -5.81 23.71
CA LEU A 32 6.27 -4.96 24.71
C LEU A 32 5.57 -3.59 24.78
N ILE A 33 5.22 -2.98 23.64
CA ILE A 33 4.47 -1.72 23.62
C ILE A 33 3.03 -1.91 24.12
N LEU A 34 2.40 -3.07 23.84
CA LEU A 34 1.07 -3.40 24.35
C LEU A 34 1.02 -3.61 25.87
N SER A 35 2.17 -3.80 26.53
CA SER A 35 2.26 -3.88 27.99
C SER A 35 2.23 -2.51 28.69
N GLN A 36 2.39 -1.42 27.92
CA GLN A 36 2.32 -0.07 28.46
C GLN A 36 0.87 0.32 28.80
N PRO A 37 0.65 1.24 29.77
CA PRO A 37 -0.68 1.70 30.18
C PRO A 37 -1.29 2.68 29.15
N VAL A 38 -1.20 2.35 27.87
CA VAL A 38 -1.71 3.14 26.75
C VAL A 38 -2.77 2.31 26.01
N PRO A 39 -3.91 2.91 25.61
CA PRO A 39 -4.92 2.20 24.83
C PRO A 39 -4.33 1.61 23.55
N ARG A 40 -4.58 0.33 23.31
CA ARG A 40 -4.02 -0.42 22.17
C ARG A 40 -4.35 0.20 20.81
N ARG A 41 -5.54 0.81 20.68
CA ARG A 41 -5.95 1.54 19.47
C ARG A 41 -5.00 2.69 19.16
N THR A 42 -4.53 3.42 20.18
CA THR A 42 -3.62 4.56 20.02
C THR A 42 -2.24 4.09 19.55
N ILE A 43 -1.71 3.01 20.16
CA ILE A 43 -0.44 2.40 19.74
C ILE A 43 -0.51 1.96 18.28
N ALA A 44 -1.59 1.28 17.92
CA ALA A 44 -1.73 0.67 16.61
C ALA A 44 -1.92 1.76 15.51
N LEU A 45 -2.68 2.82 15.80
CA LEU A 45 -2.79 3.99 14.91
C LEU A 45 -1.47 4.74 14.76
N ALA A 46 -0.73 4.96 15.85
CA ALA A 46 0.59 5.60 15.80
C ALA A 46 1.57 4.79 14.94
N LYS A 47 1.54 3.46 15.04
CA LYS A 47 2.32 2.56 14.19
C LYS A 47 1.93 2.62 12.71
N SER A 48 0.63 2.60 12.41
CA SER A 48 0.16 2.75 11.03
C SER A 48 0.65 4.08 10.43
N LEU A 49 0.54 5.18 11.18
CA LEU A 49 1.00 6.50 10.76
C LEU A 49 2.52 6.55 10.56
N ALA A 50 3.31 6.00 11.48
CA ALA A 50 4.77 5.93 11.34
C ALA A 50 5.20 5.11 10.12
N ALA A 51 4.54 3.96 9.87
CA ALA A 51 4.80 3.14 8.69
C ALA A 51 4.43 3.86 7.39
N THR A 52 3.30 4.58 7.38
CA THR A 52 2.88 5.40 6.23
C THR A 52 3.88 6.52 5.95
N ILE A 53 4.35 7.25 6.97
CA ILE A 53 5.36 8.31 6.81
C ILE A 53 6.67 7.72 6.26
N THR A 54 7.11 6.59 6.81
CA THR A 54 8.34 5.91 6.37
C THR A 54 8.21 5.44 4.92
N GLY A 55 7.06 4.85 4.55
CA GLY A 55 6.77 4.43 3.18
C GLY A 55 6.75 5.61 2.20
N LEU A 56 6.12 6.73 2.57
CA LEU A 56 6.11 7.95 1.76
C LEU A 56 7.51 8.55 1.59
N ALA A 57 8.31 8.62 2.66
CA ALA A 57 9.67 9.13 2.60
C ALA A 57 10.55 8.28 1.66
N GLN A 58 10.46 6.95 1.76
CA GLN A 58 11.21 6.05 0.88
C GLN A 58 10.70 6.11 -0.56
N GLY A 59 9.39 6.15 -0.77
CA GLY A 59 8.78 6.34 -2.09
C GLY A 59 9.25 7.64 -2.76
N ALA A 60 9.32 8.74 -2.00
CA ALA A 60 9.81 10.03 -2.49
C ALA A 60 11.30 9.97 -2.89
N VAL A 61 12.15 9.33 -2.08
CA VAL A 61 13.58 9.15 -2.39
C VAL A 61 13.76 8.32 -3.67
N ILE A 62 13.01 7.23 -3.81
CA ILE A 62 13.08 6.35 -4.98
C ILE A 62 12.57 7.06 -6.22
N MET A 63 11.45 7.79 -6.13
CA MET A 63 10.97 8.60 -7.26
C MET A 63 11.95 9.69 -7.64
N GLY A 64 12.50 10.44 -6.69
CA GLY A 64 13.51 11.45 -6.97
C GLY A 64 14.72 10.84 -7.69
N SER A 65 15.15 9.66 -7.26
CA SER A 65 16.27 8.92 -7.88
C SER A 65 15.92 8.43 -9.30
N LEU A 66 14.75 7.83 -9.49
CA LEU A 66 14.28 7.37 -10.80
C LEU A 66 14.10 8.53 -11.77
N PHE A 67 13.51 9.63 -11.29
CA PHE A 67 13.30 10.84 -12.08
C PHE A 67 14.62 11.46 -12.52
N TYR A 68 15.61 11.51 -11.61
CA TYR A 68 16.97 11.94 -11.94
C TYR A 68 17.60 11.06 -13.03
N VAL A 69 17.52 9.73 -12.90
CA VAL A 69 18.05 8.79 -13.91
C VAL A 69 17.32 8.93 -15.25
N MET A 70 16.00 9.09 -15.26
CA MET A 70 15.22 9.28 -16.50
C MET A 70 15.52 10.62 -17.17
N SER A 71 15.71 11.69 -16.38
CA SER A 71 16.03 13.03 -16.90
C SER A 71 17.43 13.08 -17.56
N THR A 72 18.38 12.29 -17.06
CA THR A 72 19.76 12.23 -17.56
C THR A 72 19.94 11.30 -18.75
N THR A 73 18.99 10.39 -19.00
CA THR A 73 19.05 9.36 -20.06
C THR A 73 18.17 9.67 -21.29
N ALA A 74 17.78 10.94 -21.50
CA ALA A 74 17.06 11.48 -22.68
C ALA A 74 15.52 11.58 -22.64
N PHE A 75 14.90 11.80 -21.47
CA PHE A 75 13.46 12.06 -21.35
C PHE A 75 13.12 13.45 -20.75
N SER A 76 13.63 14.51 -21.37
CA SER A 76 13.42 15.91 -20.93
C SER A 76 11.98 16.44 -21.10
N SER A 77 11.08 15.71 -21.77
CA SER A 77 9.72 16.15 -22.11
C SER A 77 8.58 15.57 -21.26
N MET A 78 8.86 14.87 -20.14
CA MET A 78 7.84 14.13 -19.39
C MET A 78 7.08 14.93 -18.29
N LEU A 79 7.43 16.19 -18.01
CA LEU A 79 6.84 16.95 -16.89
C LEU A 79 5.56 17.72 -17.23
N GLU A 80 5.22 17.89 -18.52
CA GLU A 80 4.07 18.72 -18.93
C GLU A 80 2.79 17.93 -19.23
N VAL A 81 2.76 16.62 -18.94
CA VAL A 81 1.68 15.74 -19.43
C VAL A 81 0.43 15.74 -18.52
N PHE A 82 0.57 16.07 -17.24
CA PHE A 82 -0.54 15.98 -16.29
C PHE A 82 -1.15 17.35 -15.98
N SER A 83 -2.48 17.39 -15.91
CA SER A 83 -3.16 18.55 -15.33
C SER A 83 -2.83 18.65 -13.82
N PRO A 84 -2.90 19.85 -13.21
CA PRO A 84 -2.72 20.02 -11.77
C PRO A 84 -3.70 19.17 -10.94
N LEU A 85 -4.92 18.96 -11.45
CA LEU A 85 -5.93 18.13 -10.80
C LEU A 85 -5.58 16.65 -10.83
N ASP A 86 -5.10 16.13 -11.97
CA ASP A 86 -4.67 14.72 -12.07
C ASP A 86 -3.46 14.45 -11.18
N SER A 87 -2.53 15.41 -11.08
CA SER A 87 -1.37 15.33 -10.19
C SER A 87 -1.80 15.24 -8.72
N LEU A 88 -2.82 16.02 -8.32
CA LEU A 88 -3.39 15.94 -6.98
C LEU A 88 -4.05 14.58 -6.72
N PHE A 89 -4.84 14.07 -7.67
CA PHE A 89 -5.50 12.77 -7.52
C PHE A 89 -4.50 11.62 -7.40
N ILE A 90 -3.43 11.65 -8.19
CA ILE A 90 -2.34 10.69 -8.09
C ILE A 90 -1.68 10.79 -6.71
N ALA A 91 -1.37 11.99 -6.23
CA ALA A 91 -0.77 12.19 -4.90
C ALA A 91 -1.65 11.65 -3.77
N VAL A 92 -2.96 11.92 -3.80
CA VAL A 92 -3.90 11.39 -2.81
C VAL A 92 -4.01 9.86 -2.91
N ALA A 93 -4.04 9.31 -4.13
CA ALA A 93 -4.07 7.86 -4.34
C ALA A 93 -2.82 7.17 -3.78
N ILE A 94 -1.64 7.79 -3.90
CA ILE A 94 -0.39 7.30 -3.32
C ILE A 94 -0.45 7.32 -1.78
N VAL A 95 -0.95 8.40 -1.18
CA VAL A 95 -1.11 8.47 0.28
C VAL A 95 -2.10 7.41 0.76
N ALA A 96 -3.23 7.26 0.06
CA ALA A 96 -4.22 6.23 0.37
C ALA A 96 -3.62 4.82 0.25
N GLU A 97 -2.81 4.55 -0.77
CA GLU A 97 -2.05 3.30 -0.91
C GLU A 97 -1.18 3.02 0.32
N MET A 98 -0.42 4.01 0.79
CA MET A 98 0.50 3.83 1.91
C MET A 98 -0.24 3.60 3.23
N VAL A 99 -1.42 4.20 3.40
CA VAL A 99 -2.29 3.95 4.56
C VAL A 99 -2.93 2.56 4.47
N PHE A 100 -3.36 2.15 3.28
CA PHE A 100 -3.86 0.81 3.01
C PHE A 100 -2.78 -0.24 3.32
N ALA A 101 -1.57 -0.04 2.81
CA ALA A 101 -0.41 -0.91 3.02
C ALA A 101 -0.06 -1.09 4.49
N SER A 102 0.02 0.02 5.25
CA SER A 102 0.34 -0.02 6.68
C SER A 102 -0.78 -0.71 7.47
N SER A 103 -2.04 -0.46 7.13
CA SER A 103 -3.20 -1.12 7.73
C SER A 103 -3.22 -2.61 7.42
N LEU A 104 -2.91 -3.00 6.18
CA LEU A 104 -2.84 -4.39 5.73
C LEU A 104 -1.71 -5.14 6.44
N ALA A 105 -0.54 -4.52 6.61
CA ALA A 105 0.56 -5.10 7.37
C ALA A 105 0.18 -5.37 8.83
N LEU A 106 -0.57 -4.46 9.45
CA LEU A 106 -1.07 -4.62 10.82
C LEU A 106 -2.16 -5.68 10.94
N VAL A 107 -3.03 -5.81 9.94
CA VAL A 107 -4.01 -6.91 9.90
C VAL A 107 -3.28 -8.25 9.71
N ALA A 108 -2.31 -8.30 8.81
CA ALA A 108 -1.50 -9.48 8.55
C ALA A 108 -0.71 -9.93 9.79
N SER A 109 -0.16 -9.00 10.57
CA SER A 109 0.57 -9.32 11.80
C SER A 109 -0.30 -9.92 12.90
N VAL A 110 -1.61 -9.68 12.87
CA VAL A 110 -2.58 -10.29 13.79
C VAL A 110 -3.06 -11.65 13.28
N LEU A 111 -3.22 -11.82 11.97
CA LEU A 111 -3.84 -13.01 11.37
C LEU A 111 -2.84 -14.11 11.01
N LEU A 112 -1.57 -13.78 10.77
CA LEU A 112 -0.57 -14.73 10.29
C LEU A 112 0.27 -15.29 11.45
N PRO A 113 0.67 -16.58 11.38
CA PRO A 113 1.28 -17.29 12.51
C PRO A 113 2.74 -16.92 12.78
N GLY A 114 3.36 -16.04 11.98
CA GLY A 114 4.79 -15.74 12.12
C GLY A 114 5.30 -14.71 11.11
N PRO A 115 6.50 -14.15 11.35
CA PRO A 115 7.12 -13.19 10.44
C PRO A 115 7.40 -13.81 9.06
N GLU A 116 7.70 -15.10 8.97
CA GLU A 116 7.91 -15.82 7.70
C GLU A 116 6.64 -15.86 6.85
N ALA A 117 5.50 -16.26 7.45
CA ALA A 117 4.21 -16.30 6.77
C ALA A 117 3.77 -14.90 6.30
N MET A 118 4.08 -13.87 7.09
CA MET A 118 3.87 -12.48 6.70
C MET A 118 4.75 -12.07 5.52
N GLY A 119 6.04 -12.40 5.56
CA GLY A 119 6.97 -12.13 4.46
C GLY A 119 6.55 -12.79 3.14
N ILE A 120 6.11 -14.04 3.18
CA ILE A 120 5.63 -14.77 2.00
C ILE A 120 4.36 -14.11 1.44
N SER A 121 3.38 -13.80 2.29
CA SER A 121 2.11 -13.19 1.89
C SER A 121 2.31 -11.82 1.24
N VAL A 122 3.22 -11.04 1.79
CA VAL A 122 3.56 -9.69 1.32
C VAL A 122 4.33 -9.75 0.01
N SER A 123 5.27 -10.68 -0.11
CA SER A 123 6.00 -10.91 -1.35
C SER A 123 5.06 -11.34 -2.48
N LEU A 124 4.09 -12.20 -2.20
CA LEU A 124 3.05 -12.59 -3.16
C LEU A 124 2.21 -11.39 -3.60
N LEU A 125 1.78 -10.53 -2.67
CA LEU A 125 1.04 -9.31 -3.00
C LEU A 125 1.86 -8.36 -3.89
N ILE A 126 3.15 -8.21 -3.60
CA ILE A 126 4.07 -7.42 -4.41
C ILE A 126 4.20 -7.99 -5.82
N VAL A 127 4.38 -9.31 -5.96
CA VAL A 127 4.49 -9.98 -7.26
C VAL A 127 3.21 -9.82 -8.07
N VAL A 128 2.04 -10.03 -7.44
CA VAL A 128 0.73 -9.83 -8.10
C VAL A 128 0.57 -8.37 -8.55
N GLY A 129 0.89 -7.41 -7.69
CA GLY A 129 0.84 -5.99 -8.02
C GLY A 129 1.80 -5.61 -9.15
N PHE A 130 3.00 -6.19 -9.19
CA PHE A 130 3.98 -5.98 -10.25
C PHE A 130 3.51 -6.53 -11.59
N ILE A 131 2.99 -7.77 -11.62
CA ILE A 131 2.44 -8.39 -12.82
C ILE A 131 1.28 -7.54 -13.34
N ALA A 132 0.35 -7.17 -12.47
CA ALA A 132 -0.83 -6.42 -12.85
C ALA A 132 -0.48 -5.00 -13.35
N SER A 133 0.50 -4.34 -12.71
CA SER A 133 1.02 -3.04 -13.18
C SER A 133 1.74 -3.14 -14.53
N SER A 134 2.44 -4.25 -14.77
CA SER A 134 3.07 -4.53 -16.06
C SER A 134 2.02 -4.73 -17.15
N VAL A 135 0.95 -5.47 -16.86
CA VAL A 135 -0.20 -5.65 -17.76
C VAL A 135 -0.83 -4.30 -18.10
N VAL A 136 -1.10 -3.45 -17.12
CA VAL A 136 -1.66 -2.09 -17.34
C VAL A 136 -0.72 -1.23 -18.18
N THR A 137 0.60 -1.35 -17.99
CA THR A 137 1.57 -0.58 -18.76
C THR A 137 1.66 -1.04 -20.22
N VAL A 138 1.51 -2.35 -20.49
CA VAL A 138 1.62 -2.93 -21.83
C VAL A 138 0.31 -2.84 -22.62
N TYR A 139 -0.82 -3.18 -21.98
CA TYR A 139 -2.13 -3.27 -22.62
C TYR A 139 -3.01 -2.03 -22.39
N GLY A 140 -2.60 -1.13 -21.51
CA GLY A 140 -3.40 0.04 -21.13
C GLY A 140 -4.48 -0.28 -20.11
N VAL A 141 -5.31 0.73 -19.82
CA VAL A 141 -6.46 0.62 -18.91
C VAL A 141 -7.73 0.42 -19.74
N PRO A 142 -8.64 -0.49 -19.35
CA PRO A 142 -9.93 -0.60 -20.02
C PRO A 142 -10.70 0.71 -19.93
N LEU A 143 -11.28 1.14 -21.06
CA LEU A 143 -12.06 2.39 -21.17
C LEU A 143 -13.50 2.24 -20.64
N THR A 144 -13.79 1.17 -19.90
CA THR A 144 -15.09 0.89 -19.31
C THR A 144 -14.98 0.88 -17.79
N ILE A 145 -16.00 1.43 -17.11
CA ILE A 145 -16.06 1.45 -15.64
C ILE A 145 -16.00 0.04 -15.06
N ALA A 146 -16.69 -0.91 -15.71
CA ALA A 146 -16.72 -2.30 -15.30
C ALA A 146 -15.33 -2.97 -15.33
N GLY A 147 -14.46 -2.57 -16.25
CA GLY A 147 -13.06 -3.04 -16.30
C GLY A 147 -12.14 -2.29 -15.32
N LEU A 148 -12.43 -1.02 -15.05
CA LEU A 148 -11.62 -0.16 -14.16
C LEU A 148 -11.75 -0.54 -12.69
N ILE A 149 -12.96 -0.84 -12.22
CA ILE A 149 -13.22 -1.21 -10.83
C ILE A 149 -12.32 -2.37 -10.37
N PRO A 150 -12.33 -3.56 -11.00
CA PRO A 150 -11.52 -4.69 -10.52
C PRO A 150 -10.02 -4.39 -10.59
N LEU A 151 -9.56 -3.62 -11.57
CA LEU A 151 -8.16 -3.19 -11.65
C LEU A 151 -7.77 -2.23 -10.52
N SER A 152 -8.65 -1.29 -10.17
CA SER A 152 -8.42 -0.33 -9.09
C SER A 152 -8.46 -0.95 -7.69
N LEU A 153 -9.12 -2.10 -7.54
CA LEU A 153 -9.20 -2.88 -6.30
C LEU A 153 -7.98 -3.78 -6.08
N VAL A 154 -7.11 -3.95 -7.07
CA VAL A 154 -5.87 -4.70 -6.84
C VAL A 154 -4.95 -3.84 -5.96
N PRO A 155 -4.40 -4.39 -4.85
CA PRO A 155 -3.36 -3.71 -4.08
C PRO A 155 -2.24 -3.24 -5.00
N LEU A 156 -1.63 -2.08 -4.73
CA LEU A 156 -0.56 -1.46 -5.52
C LEU A 156 -0.96 -0.86 -6.88
N LEU A 157 -2.14 -1.19 -7.42
CA LEU A 157 -2.56 -0.72 -8.74
C LEU A 157 -3.30 0.62 -8.76
N GLY A 158 -3.93 1.05 -7.66
CA GLY A 158 -4.73 2.29 -7.60
C GLY A 158 -3.99 3.53 -8.17
N PRO A 159 -2.78 3.85 -7.69
CA PRO A 159 -1.98 4.97 -8.21
C PRO A 159 -1.59 4.80 -9.69
N VAL A 160 -1.35 3.57 -10.12
CA VAL A 160 -0.96 3.23 -11.51
C VAL A 160 -2.13 3.46 -12.46
N VAL A 161 -3.32 3.02 -12.07
CA VAL A 161 -4.56 3.21 -12.83
C VAL A 161 -4.91 4.69 -12.89
N ALA A 162 -4.80 5.42 -11.78
CA ALA A 162 -5.02 6.87 -11.75
C ALA A 162 -4.06 7.64 -12.65
N ALA A 163 -2.78 7.25 -12.66
CA ALA A 163 -1.78 7.86 -13.54
C ALA A 163 -2.02 7.53 -15.02
N ALA A 164 -2.34 6.27 -15.32
CA ALA A 164 -2.66 5.84 -16.67
C ALA A 164 -3.93 6.53 -17.20
N ALA A 165 -4.93 6.74 -16.34
CA ALA A 165 -6.14 7.52 -16.66
C ALA A 165 -5.84 8.99 -16.95
N GLY A 166 -4.96 9.62 -16.15
CA GLY A 166 -4.50 10.99 -16.38
C GLY A 166 -3.79 11.16 -17.73
N LEU A 167 -2.99 10.17 -18.15
CA LEU A 167 -2.34 10.18 -19.47
C LEU A 167 -3.32 10.07 -20.64
N LEU A 168 -4.49 9.44 -20.43
CA LEU A 168 -5.54 9.35 -21.43
C LEU A 168 -6.38 10.64 -21.52
N GLY A 169 -6.17 11.61 -20.63
CA GLY A 169 -6.93 12.85 -20.57
C GLY A 169 -8.38 12.68 -20.12
N VAL A 170 -8.72 11.52 -19.54
CA VAL A 170 -10.09 11.22 -19.08
C VAL A 170 -10.11 11.23 -17.55
N SER A 171 -10.25 12.43 -16.97
CA SER A 171 -10.20 12.64 -15.51
C SER A 171 -11.24 11.84 -14.73
N TYR A 172 -12.36 11.46 -15.36
CA TYR A 172 -13.37 10.59 -14.76
C TYR A 172 -12.80 9.23 -14.31
N PHE A 173 -11.85 8.66 -15.04
CA PHE A 173 -11.22 7.38 -14.66
C PHE A 173 -10.26 7.54 -13.47
N SER A 174 -9.58 8.68 -13.35
CA SER A 174 -8.77 9.02 -12.17
C SER A 174 -9.63 9.13 -10.91
N ILE A 175 -10.84 9.69 -11.03
CA ILE A 175 -11.81 9.79 -9.92
C ILE A 175 -12.29 8.40 -9.48
N VAL A 176 -12.64 7.53 -10.43
CA VAL A 176 -13.08 6.15 -10.10
C VAL A 176 -11.96 5.38 -9.40
N ALA A 177 -10.73 5.46 -9.90
CA ALA A 177 -9.58 4.81 -9.27
C ALA A 177 -9.30 5.33 -7.86
N LEU A 178 -9.38 6.65 -7.66
CA LEU A 178 -9.23 7.28 -6.35
C LEU A 178 -10.35 6.86 -5.40
N ALA A 179 -11.60 6.89 -5.85
CA ALA A 179 -12.75 6.51 -5.04
C ALA A 179 -12.67 5.04 -4.59
N ALA A 180 -12.33 4.13 -5.50
CA ALA A 180 -12.12 2.73 -5.18
C ALA A 180 -11.03 2.55 -4.12
N ARG A 181 -9.88 3.23 -4.27
CA ARG A 181 -8.78 3.12 -3.31
C ARG A 181 -9.13 3.73 -1.95
N LEU A 182 -9.85 4.85 -1.90
CA LEU A 182 -10.32 5.43 -0.64
C LEU A 182 -11.31 4.51 0.09
N VAL A 183 -12.21 3.84 -0.65
CA VAL A 183 -13.13 2.84 -0.09
C VAL A 183 -12.35 1.67 0.51
N GLU A 184 -11.37 1.11 -0.21
CA GLU A 184 -10.54 0.02 0.31
C GLU A 184 -9.70 0.43 1.52
N THR A 185 -9.12 1.63 1.48
CA THR A 185 -8.35 2.17 2.59
C THR A 185 -9.24 2.32 3.82
N GLY A 186 -10.44 2.88 3.66
CA GLY A 186 -11.43 3.02 4.73
C GLY A 186 -11.87 1.66 5.29
N LEU A 187 -12.14 0.68 4.42
CA LEU A 187 -12.47 -0.69 4.81
C LEU A 187 -11.34 -1.34 5.61
N MET A 188 -10.08 -1.17 5.17
CA MET A 188 -8.93 -1.73 5.88
C MET A 188 -8.70 -1.08 7.24
N ILE A 189 -8.81 0.25 7.35
CA ILE A 189 -8.75 0.95 8.63
C ILE A 189 -9.87 0.46 9.55
N TYR A 190 -11.09 0.30 9.03
CA TYR A 190 -12.22 -0.23 9.80
C TYR A 190 -11.97 -1.66 10.29
N LEU A 191 -11.52 -2.56 9.41
CA LEU A 191 -11.19 -3.94 9.77
C LEU A 191 -10.10 -4.00 10.84
N PHE A 192 -9.04 -3.23 10.66
CA PHE A 192 -7.94 -3.10 11.61
C PHE A 192 -8.40 -2.59 12.98
N THR A 193 -9.12 -1.47 13.03
CA THR A 193 -9.61 -0.89 14.29
C THR A 193 -10.55 -1.85 15.02
N LYS A 194 -11.37 -2.59 14.28
CA LYS A 194 -12.23 -3.64 14.83
C LYS A 194 -11.42 -4.81 15.41
N LEU A 195 -10.41 -5.31 14.69
CA LEU A 195 -9.54 -6.41 15.12
C LEU A 195 -8.76 -6.08 16.40
N VAL A 196 -8.18 -4.87 16.49
CA VAL A 196 -7.42 -4.41 17.66
C VAL A 196 -8.33 -4.18 18.87
N SER A 197 -9.59 -3.83 18.65
CA SER A 197 -10.55 -3.58 19.73
C SER A 197 -11.15 -4.84 20.36
N THR A 198 -11.08 -5.97 19.66
CA THR A 198 -11.69 -7.20 20.15
C THR A 198 -10.66 -7.97 20.98
N GLU A 199 -10.92 -8.19 22.28
CA GLU A 199 -10.04 -9.00 23.17
C GLU A 199 -9.72 -10.40 22.59
N ARG A 200 -10.58 -10.89 21.69
CA ARG A 200 -10.47 -12.17 20.99
C ARG A 200 -9.25 -12.31 20.08
N SER A 201 -8.65 -11.23 19.58
CA SER A 201 -7.47 -11.32 18.69
C SER A 201 -6.26 -11.91 19.43
N LEU A 202 -6.13 -11.65 20.73
CA LEU A 202 -5.15 -12.31 21.60
C LEU A 202 -5.48 -13.77 21.87
N LEU A 203 -6.75 -14.15 22.02
CA LEU A 203 -7.12 -15.56 22.20
C LEU A 203 -6.84 -16.39 20.96
N ILE A 204 -6.98 -15.81 19.76
CA ILE A 204 -6.66 -16.48 18.49
C ILE A 204 -5.14 -16.55 18.32
N ALA A 205 -4.41 -15.44 18.49
CA ALA A 205 -2.95 -15.43 18.43
C ALA A 205 -2.30 -16.34 19.49
N ALA A 206 -2.85 -16.38 20.72
CA ALA A 206 -2.41 -17.25 21.81
C ALA A 206 -2.79 -18.73 21.59
N LYS A 207 -3.91 -19.02 20.92
CA LYS A 207 -4.27 -20.40 20.53
C LYS A 207 -3.31 -20.94 19.48
N PHE A 208 -2.94 -20.12 18.49
CA PHE A 208 -2.04 -20.53 17.41
C PHE A 208 -0.59 -20.67 17.87
N THR A 209 -0.09 -19.79 18.73
CA THR A 209 1.24 -19.93 19.34
C THR A 209 1.35 -21.15 20.25
N ARG A 210 0.28 -21.54 20.96
CA ARG A 210 0.25 -22.80 21.73
C ARG A 210 0.17 -24.07 20.88
N SER A 211 -0.41 -24.02 19.68
CA SER A 211 -0.53 -25.23 18.84
C SER A 211 0.74 -25.54 18.04
N MET A 212 1.70 -24.62 17.94
CA MET A 212 2.99 -24.85 17.26
C MET A 212 4.16 -25.12 18.21
N GLY A 213 3.95 -24.94 19.52
CA GLY A 213 4.97 -25.21 20.56
C GLY A 213 4.76 -26.54 21.31
N GLY A 214 3.97 -27.46 20.76
CA GLY A 214 3.69 -28.79 21.32
C GLY A 214 4.20 -29.89 20.43
#